data_AF-A0A2G2WN62-F1
#
_entry.id   AF-A0A2G2WN62-F1
#
_cell.length_a   1.000
_cell.length_b   1.000
_cell.length_c   1.000
_cell.angle_alpha   90.00
_cell.angle_beta   90.00
_cell.angle_gamma   90.00
#
_symmetry.space_group_name_H-M   'P 1'
#
loop_
_entity.id
_entity.type
_entity.pdbx_description
1 polymer ?
#
loop_
_entity_poly.entity_id
_entity_poly.type
_entity_poly.pdbx_seq_one_letter_code
_entity_poly.pdbx_strand_id
1 'polypeptide(L)'
;MEENNMASFRDMAIRAILAQAKNTHKNILAMNVSSFNELGKLAWFDCLKLYEDALYQLNKSINNVHKSNDVQTWLSAAMANLQTCLNGFQDFKLSSYLEKIPFVMLDDFSKNVCNSLAINKLASTSQVMLENHTQKLEIPEWLSVQEITSIEADVVVAKDGSGNYSTISEALSAVKRMRNNGTERFVIYVKSGIYQEYVKINKSMNNLMFVGDGIDVTVITGNRSNRTGFTTFRSATFDVSGGGFIAKDITFENTAGPEQGQAVALRSDSDLSVFHRCSFKGYQDTLYVHAHRQFYRDCDIYGTVDFIFGDATAVFQNCNIYIRKPNEGQVNTITAQGKKCPYENTGIIIHNSIVTASPELSPVEGLFKSYLGRPWRQYSTTLFIKTYIDSLIDSTGWLPWNGDFALNTLFYGEYNNTGAGAPTSGRVSWSGYHVITNVIEVEKFSVRNFLDGDTWLPGTRIPYTSDL
;
A
#
# COMPACT_ATOMS: atom_id res chain seq x y z
N MET A 1 -0.45 -29.75 25.47
CA MET A 1 -1.72 -30.33 24.96
C MET A 1 -2.67 -29.23 24.47
N GLU A 2 -2.73 -28.06 25.12
CA GLU A 2 -3.52 -26.89 24.68
C GLU A 2 -2.97 -26.19 23.41
N GLU A 3 -1.65 -26.17 23.23
CA GLU A 3 -0.98 -25.49 22.08
C GLU A 3 -1.30 -26.13 20.72
N ASN A 4 -1.33 -27.47 20.68
CA ASN A 4 -1.79 -28.23 19.50
C ASN A 4 -3.27 -27.95 19.18
N ASN A 5 -4.09 -27.59 20.18
CA ASN A 5 -5.51 -27.31 19.98
C ASN A 5 -5.75 -25.92 19.38
N MET A 6 -4.98 -24.89 19.76
CA MET A 6 -5.18 -23.53 19.25
C MET A 6 -4.64 -23.34 17.83
N ALA A 7 -3.49 -23.92 17.50
CA ALA A 7 -2.98 -23.94 16.12
C ALA A 7 -3.92 -24.74 15.19
N SER A 8 -4.47 -25.84 15.69
CA SER A 8 -5.49 -26.66 15.00
C SER A 8 -6.82 -25.89 14.81
N PHE A 9 -7.28 -25.17 15.84
CA PHE A 9 -8.48 -24.33 15.75
C PHE A 9 -8.34 -23.20 14.72
N ARG A 10 -7.18 -22.52 14.71
CA ARG A 10 -6.86 -21.50 13.69
C ARG A 10 -6.94 -22.08 12.27
N ASP A 11 -6.27 -23.21 12.03
CA ASP A 11 -6.26 -23.85 10.71
C ASP A 11 -7.69 -24.25 10.28
N MET A 12 -8.46 -24.83 11.19
CA MET A 12 -9.86 -25.18 10.96
C MET A 12 -10.73 -23.95 10.62
N ALA A 13 -10.55 -22.84 11.33
CA ALA A 13 -11.27 -21.60 11.09
C ALA A 13 -10.97 -21.04 9.69
N ILE A 14 -9.69 -20.92 9.32
CA ILE A 14 -9.31 -20.39 7.99
C ILE A 14 -9.80 -21.34 6.87
N ARG A 15 -9.75 -22.66 7.07
CA ARG A 15 -10.28 -23.65 6.11
C ARG A 15 -11.79 -23.53 5.92
N ALA A 16 -12.55 -23.38 7.00
CA ALA A 16 -14.00 -23.23 6.93
C ALA A 16 -14.38 -21.98 6.13
N ILE A 17 -13.67 -20.87 6.37
CA ILE A 17 -13.89 -19.60 5.67
C ILE A 17 -13.52 -19.74 4.20
N LEU A 18 -12.39 -20.36 3.88
CA LEU A 18 -12.00 -20.61 2.48
C LEU A 18 -13.04 -21.48 1.75
N ALA A 19 -13.59 -22.50 2.41
CA ALA A 19 -14.63 -23.35 1.83
C ALA A 19 -15.91 -22.54 1.55
N GLN A 20 -16.36 -21.73 2.51
CA GLN A 20 -17.51 -20.84 2.33
C GLN A 20 -17.26 -19.82 1.21
N ALA A 21 -16.10 -19.16 1.20
CA ALA A 21 -15.75 -18.16 0.20
C ALA A 21 -15.62 -18.77 -1.20
N LYS A 22 -15.06 -19.98 -1.34
CA LYS A 22 -15.05 -20.71 -2.62
C LYS A 22 -16.46 -21.05 -3.12
N ASN A 23 -17.38 -21.41 -2.22
CA ASN A 23 -18.76 -21.66 -2.60
C ASN A 23 -19.48 -20.37 -3.03
N THR A 24 -19.30 -19.28 -2.29
CA THR A 24 -19.77 -17.95 -2.66
C THR A 24 -19.22 -17.50 -4.01
N HIS A 25 -17.94 -17.73 -4.28
CA HIS A 25 -17.31 -17.37 -5.55
C HIS A 25 -18.01 -18.00 -6.76
N LYS A 26 -18.44 -19.26 -6.66
CA LYS A 26 -19.21 -19.93 -7.72
C LYS A 26 -20.52 -19.21 -8.01
N ASN A 27 -21.21 -18.73 -6.98
CA ASN A 27 -22.46 -17.98 -7.13
C ASN A 27 -22.20 -16.61 -7.76
N ILE A 28 -21.13 -15.92 -7.34
CA ILE A 28 -20.70 -14.64 -7.92
C ILE A 28 -20.36 -14.81 -9.41
N LEU A 29 -19.59 -15.83 -9.79
CA LEU A 29 -19.25 -16.11 -11.19
C LEU A 29 -20.48 -16.41 -12.07
N ALA A 30 -21.53 -17.01 -11.48
CA ALA A 30 -22.77 -17.33 -12.18
C ALA A 30 -23.76 -16.14 -12.25
N MET A 31 -23.44 -15.00 -11.63
CA MET A 31 -24.34 -13.85 -11.56
C MET A 31 -24.54 -13.21 -12.95
N ASN A 32 -25.80 -12.98 -13.32
CA ASN A 32 -26.13 -12.26 -14.55
C ASN A 32 -25.96 -10.75 -14.36
N VAL A 33 -24.91 -10.20 -14.98
CA VAL A 33 -24.59 -8.75 -14.95
C VAL A 33 -25.04 -8.00 -16.20
N SER A 34 -25.94 -8.58 -17.02
CA SER A 34 -26.47 -7.90 -18.22
C SER A 34 -27.18 -6.59 -17.90
N SER A 35 -27.72 -6.45 -16.68
CA SER A 35 -28.40 -5.24 -16.21
C SER A 35 -27.44 -4.11 -15.78
N PHE A 36 -26.13 -4.36 -15.72
CA PHE A 36 -25.15 -3.35 -15.34
C PHE A 36 -24.78 -2.50 -16.57
N ASN A 37 -24.63 -1.19 -16.39
CA ASN A 37 -24.01 -0.34 -17.40
C ASN A 37 -22.51 -0.63 -17.53
N GLU A 38 -21.82 -0.01 -18.49
CA GLU A 38 -20.40 -0.28 -18.76
C GLU A 38 -19.49 -0.02 -17.55
N LEU A 39 -19.73 1.07 -16.80
CA LEU A 39 -18.98 1.36 -15.57
C LEU A 39 -19.25 0.33 -14.46
N GLY A 40 -20.49 -0.13 -14.33
CA GLY A 40 -20.89 -1.19 -13.39
C GLY A 40 -20.26 -2.53 -13.74
N LYS A 41 -20.18 -2.88 -15.03
CA LYS A 41 -19.46 -4.07 -15.50
C LYS A 41 -17.97 -3.97 -15.19
N LEU A 42 -17.36 -2.80 -15.39
CA LEU A 42 -15.95 -2.55 -15.08
C LEU A 42 -15.68 -2.73 -13.58
N ALA A 43 -16.47 -2.09 -12.71
CA ALA A 43 -16.39 -2.26 -11.25
C ALA A 43 -16.61 -3.71 -10.83
N TRP A 44 -17.52 -4.43 -11.49
CA TRP A 44 -17.76 -5.85 -11.26
C TRP A 44 -16.56 -6.73 -11.64
N PHE A 45 -15.94 -6.52 -12.79
CA PHE A 45 -14.74 -7.26 -13.19
C PHE A 45 -13.57 -7.02 -12.23
N ASP A 46 -13.45 -5.80 -11.69
CA ASP A 46 -12.49 -5.51 -10.62
C ASP A 46 -12.82 -6.26 -9.36
N CYS A 47 -14.09 -6.23 -8.93
CA CYS A 47 -14.51 -6.96 -7.76
C CYS A 47 -14.25 -8.47 -7.87
N LEU A 48 -14.54 -9.10 -9.03
CA LEU A 48 -14.23 -10.50 -9.28
C LEU A 48 -12.75 -10.80 -9.08
N LYS A 49 -11.87 -10.02 -9.72
CA LYS A 49 -10.42 -10.18 -9.58
C LYS A 49 -9.97 -10.01 -8.13
N LEU A 50 -10.47 -8.98 -7.44
CA LEU A 50 -10.13 -8.71 -6.05
C LEU A 50 -10.64 -9.82 -5.11
N TYR A 51 -11.79 -10.42 -5.41
CA TYR A 51 -12.30 -11.57 -4.67
C TYR A 51 -11.39 -12.80 -4.86
N GLU A 52 -10.97 -13.08 -6.09
CA GLU A 52 -10.00 -14.15 -6.38
C GLU A 52 -8.65 -13.88 -5.68
N ASP A 53 -8.22 -12.62 -5.66
CA ASP A 53 -7.01 -12.19 -4.97
C ASP A 53 -7.14 -12.39 -3.44
N ALA A 54 -8.30 -12.13 -2.85
CA ALA A 54 -8.58 -12.45 -1.45
C ALA A 54 -8.54 -13.98 -1.19
N LEU A 55 -9.19 -14.78 -2.04
CA LEU A 55 -9.13 -16.26 -1.94
C LEU A 55 -7.69 -16.78 -2.02
N TYR A 56 -6.87 -16.19 -2.89
CA TYR A 56 -5.45 -16.53 -3.00
C TYR A 56 -4.71 -16.30 -1.67
N GLN A 57 -4.95 -15.15 -1.00
CA GLN A 57 -4.32 -14.87 0.29
C GLN A 57 -4.77 -15.83 1.41
N LEU A 58 -6.05 -16.19 1.47
CA LEU A 58 -6.51 -17.21 2.43
C LEU A 58 -5.86 -18.57 2.15
N ASN A 59 -5.79 -18.98 0.89
CA ASN A 59 -5.14 -20.24 0.52
C ASN A 59 -3.64 -20.23 0.88
N LYS A 60 -2.96 -19.11 0.67
CA LYS A 60 -1.56 -18.91 1.07
C LYS A 60 -1.39 -19.03 2.59
N SER A 61 -2.32 -18.47 3.36
CA SER A 61 -2.35 -18.51 4.83
C SER A 61 -2.45 -19.93 5.38
N ILE A 62 -3.30 -20.77 4.79
CA ILE A 62 -3.47 -22.19 5.18
C ILE A 62 -2.20 -23.01 4.91
N ASN A 63 -1.47 -22.69 3.85
CA ASN A 63 -0.29 -23.46 3.46
C ASN A 63 0.98 -23.09 4.23
N ASN A 64 0.97 -22.01 5.02
CA ASN A 64 2.14 -21.53 5.76
C ASN A 64 1.79 -21.18 7.21
N VAL A 65 0.99 -22.01 7.87
CA VAL A 65 0.48 -21.79 9.23
C VAL A 65 1.57 -21.52 10.28
N HIS A 66 2.81 -21.93 10.05
CA HIS A 66 3.92 -21.66 10.98
C HIS A 66 4.44 -20.21 10.93
N LYS A 67 4.11 -19.43 9.89
CA LYS A 67 4.57 -18.06 9.70
C LYS A 67 3.52 -17.05 10.16
N SER A 68 3.32 -16.89 11.47
CA SER A 68 2.16 -16.16 11.98
C SER A 68 2.08 -14.69 11.50
N ASN A 69 3.20 -13.96 11.43
CA ASN A 69 3.23 -12.59 10.94
C ASN A 69 2.91 -12.48 9.44
N ASP A 70 3.41 -13.42 8.63
CA ASP A 70 3.07 -13.51 7.21
C ASP A 70 1.57 -13.81 7.02
N VAL A 71 1.02 -14.76 7.79
CA VAL A 71 -0.41 -15.07 7.79
C VAL A 71 -1.25 -13.84 8.16
N GLN A 72 -0.84 -13.08 9.19
CA GLN A 72 -1.51 -11.83 9.55
C GLN A 72 -1.52 -10.82 8.40
N THR A 73 -0.39 -10.69 7.71
CA THR A 73 -0.23 -9.79 6.56
C THR A 73 -1.11 -10.21 5.39
N TRP A 74 -1.17 -11.52 5.06
CA TRP A 74 -1.99 -12.01 3.95
C TRP A 74 -3.49 -11.94 4.25
N LEU A 75 -3.91 -12.22 5.48
CA LEU A 75 -5.30 -12.02 5.90
C LEU A 75 -5.70 -10.54 5.85
N SER A 76 -4.80 -9.62 6.23
CA SER A 76 -5.06 -8.17 6.10
C SER A 76 -5.14 -7.78 4.62
N ALA A 77 -4.27 -8.32 3.76
CA ALA A 77 -4.38 -8.12 2.32
C ALA A 77 -5.69 -8.67 1.73
N ALA A 78 -6.23 -9.78 2.26
CA ALA A 78 -7.55 -10.27 1.86
C ALA A 78 -8.66 -9.26 2.21
N MET A 79 -8.60 -8.64 3.39
CA MET A 79 -9.52 -7.59 3.80
C MET A 79 -9.42 -6.36 2.87
N ALA A 80 -8.21 -5.88 2.58
CA ALA A 80 -7.96 -4.77 1.66
C ALA A 80 -8.55 -5.02 0.27
N ASN A 81 -8.40 -6.23 -0.26
CA ASN A 81 -8.98 -6.65 -1.53
C ASN A 81 -10.52 -6.60 -1.52
N LEU A 82 -11.15 -7.18 -0.49
CA LEU A 82 -12.60 -7.16 -0.34
C LEU A 82 -13.14 -5.72 -0.22
N GLN A 83 -12.45 -4.87 0.52
CA GLN A 83 -12.84 -3.46 0.64
C GLN A 83 -12.70 -2.73 -0.70
N THR A 84 -11.65 -3.01 -1.46
CA THR A 84 -11.43 -2.39 -2.77
C THR A 84 -12.49 -2.80 -3.79
N CYS A 85 -12.98 -4.05 -3.75
CA CYS A 85 -14.12 -4.49 -4.56
C CYS A 85 -15.31 -3.56 -4.35
N LEU A 86 -15.64 -3.25 -3.09
CA LEU A 86 -16.76 -2.38 -2.74
C LEU A 86 -16.53 -0.93 -3.19
N ASN A 87 -15.28 -0.45 -3.08
CA ASN A 87 -14.91 0.92 -3.47
C ASN A 87 -15.13 1.17 -4.96
N GLY A 88 -14.85 0.20 -5.83
CA GLY A 88 -15.04 0.36 -7.28
C GLY A 88 -16.48 0.72 -7.68
N PHE A 89 -17.48 0.24 -6.93
CA PHE A 89 -18.88 0.66 -7.13
C PHE A 89 -19.15 2.06 -6.56
N GLN A 90 -18.48 2.44 -5.47
CA GLN A 90 -18.62 3.77 -4.86
C GLN A 90 -17.96 4.87 -5.71
N ASP A 91 -16.83 4.58 -6.37
CA ASP A 91 -16.10 5.48 -7.28
C ASP A 91 -17.04 6.08 -8.34
N PHE A 92 -17.95 5.26 -8.88
CA PHE A 92 -18.93 5.67 -9.89
C PHE A 92 -20.32 5.99 -9.34
N LYS A 93 -20.48 6.08 -8.02
CA LYS A 93 -21.79 6.28 -7.35
C LYS A 93 -22.82 5.20 -7.71
N LEU A 94 -22.37 3.97 -7.92
CA LEU A 94 -23.18 2.80 -8.29
C LEU A 94 -23.49 1.90 -7.09
N SER A 95 -23.58 2.47 -5.89
CA SER A 95 -23.82 1.70 -4.66
C SER A 95 -25.12 0.89 -4.68
N SER A 96 -26.13 1.29 -5.47
CA SER A 96 -27.37 0.52 -5.67
C SER A 96 -27.15 -0.82 -6.36
N TYR A 97 -26.06 -1.00 -7.12
CA TYR A 97 -25.70 -2.31 -7.66
C TYR A 97 -25.19 -3.27 -6.58
N LEU A 98 -24.67 -2.75 -5.45
CA LEU A 98 -24.28 -3.58 -4.32
C LEU A 98 -25.50 -4.29 -3.71
N GLU A 99 -26.70 -3.70 -3.76
CA GLU A 99 -27.93 -4.37 -3.31
C GLU A 99 -28.32 -5.58 -4.18
N LYS A 100 -27.88 -5.61 -5.44
CA LYS A 100 -28.13 -6.70 -6.40
C LYS A 100 -27.04 -7.77 -6.37
N ILE A 101 -25.84 -7.40 -5.97
CA ILE A 101 -24.80 -8.35 -5.59
C ILE A 101 -25.27 -8.98 -4.28
N PRO A 102 -24.99 -10.26 -4.01
CA PRO A 102 -25.19 -10.80 -2.67
C PRO A 102 -24.18 -10.13 -1.71
N PHE A 103 -24.38 -8.85 -1.40
CA PHE A 103 -23.53 -8.00 -0.57
C PHE A 103 -23.37 -8.57 0.83
N VAL A 104 -24.42 -9.22 1.33
CA VAL A 104 -24.37 -10.04 2.54
C VAL A 104 -23.20 -11.04 2.49
N MET A 105 -22.92 -11.64 1.34
CA MET A 105 -21.82 -12.59 1.20
C MET A 105 -20.42 -11.93 1.22
N LEU A 106 -20.27 -10.68 0.75
CA LEU A 106 -19.01 -9.93 0.85
C LEU A 106 -18.78 -9.41 2.27
N ASP A 107 -19.85 -8.98 2.93
CA ASP A 107 -19.82 -8.51 4.32
C ASP A 107 -19.53 -9.66 5.29
N ASP A 108 -20.23 -10.80 5.14
CA ASP A 108 -19.95 -12.02 5.91
C ASP A 108 -18.53 -12.52 5.68
N PHE A 109 -18.04 -12.48 4.44
CA PHE A 109 -16.66 -12.85 4.15
C PHE A 109 -15.66 -11.91 4.83
N SER A 110 -15.89 -10.60 4.78
CA SER A 110 -15.06 -9.61 5.48
C SER A 110 -15.05 -9.85 7.00
N LYS A 111 -16.22 -10.08 7.62
CA LYS A 111 -16.34 -10.42 9.05
C LYS A 111 -15.56 -11.68 9.40
N ASN A 112 -15.67 -12.71 8.58
CA ASN A 112 -14.95 -13.97 8.76
C ASN A 112 -13.42 -13.80 8.64
N VAL A 113 -12.96 -13.00 7.69
CA VAL A 113 -11.53 -12.65 7.59
C VAL A 113 -11.09 -11.89 8.84
N CYS A 114 -11.88 -10.94 9.36
CA CYS A 114 -11.58 -10.24 10.60
C CYS A 114 -11.50 -11.18 11.82
N ASN A 115 -12.40 -12.15 11.91
CA ASN A 115 -12.34 -13.19 12.95
C ASN A 115 -11.05 -14.03 12.82
N SER A 116 -10.63 -14.37 11.60
CA SER A 116 -9.36 -15.08 11.36
C SER A 116 -8.15 -14.27 11.79
N LEU A 117 -8.16 -12.95 11.53
CA LEU A 117 -7.13 -12.03 11.98
C LEU A 117 -7.03 -12.00 13.51
N ALA A 118 -8.17 -12.01 14.21
CA ALA A 118 -8.20 -12.08 15.67
C ALA A 118 -7.62 -13.40 16.19
N ILE A 119 -8.05 -14.53 15.61
CA ILE A 119 -7.60 -15.87 16.00
C ILE A 119 -6.10 -16.04 15.76
N ASN A 120 -5.59 -15.60 14.60
CA ASN A 120 -4.17 -15.72 14.28
C ASN A 120 -3.29 -14.88 15.22
N LYS A 121 -3.73 -13.65 15.55
CA LYS A 121 -3.03 -12.77 16.50
C LYS A 121 -2.99 -13.35 17.92
N LEU A 122 -4.08 -13.98 18.37
CA LEU A 122 -4.10 -14.69 19.66
C LEU A 122 -3.17 -15.90 19.64
N ALA A 123 -3.19 -16.68 18.54
CA ALA A 123 -2.34 -17.85 18.39
C ALA A 123 -0.83 -17.52 18.41
N SER A 124 -0.39 -16.41 17.81
CA SER A 124 1.01 -15.97 17.89
C SER A 124 1.41 -15.50 19.28
N THR A 125 0.52 -14.81 19.99
CA THR A 125 0.84 -14.26 21.32
C THR A 125 1.14 -15.37 22.33
N SER A 126 0.45 -16.51 22.22
CA SER A 126 0.73 -17.69 23.06
C SER A 126 2.04 -18.41 22.71
N GLN A 127 2.52 -18.31 21.46
CA GLN A 127 3.81 -18.89 21.05
C GLN A 127 5.01 -18.06 21.55
N VAL A 128 4.92 -16.73 21.52
CA VAL A 128 5.99 -15.82 21.95
C VAL A 128 6.27 -15.88 23.47
N MET A 129 5.30 -16.32 24.28
CA MET A 129 5.48 -16.49 25.73
C MET A 129 6.41 -17.66 26.12
N LEU A 130 6.85 -18.51 25.17
CA LEU A 130 7.71 -19.67 25.45
C LEU A 130 9.10 -19.64 24.78
N GLU A 131 9.33 -18.81 23.78
CA GLU A 131 10.61 -18.77 23.05
C GLU A 131 11.53 -17.65 23.58
N ASN A 132 12.38 -18.00 24.55
CA ASN A 132 13.60 -17.23 24.82
C ASN A 132 14.45 -17.22 23.54
N HIS A 133 14.76 -16.01 23.06
CA HIS A 133 15.48 -15.68 21.84
C HIS A 133 16.70 -16.59 21.55
N THR A 134 16.55 -17.46 20.55
CA THR A 134 17.58 -17.75 19.54
C THR A 134 16.91 -18.19 18.24
N GLN A 135 16.33 -17.25 17.49
CA GLN A 135 15.93 -17.53 16.11
C GLN A 135 17.15 -17.36 15.21
N LYS A 136 17.60 -18.47 14.63
CA LYS A 136 18.67 -18.50 13.64
C LYS A 136 18.14 -17.79 12.39
N LEU A 137 18.80 -16.72 11.96
CA LEU A 137 18.52 -16.01 10.70
C LEU A 137 18.63 -17.00 9.53
N GLU A 138 17.51 -17.55 9.06
CA GLU A 138 17.43 -18.22 7.77
C GLU A 138 17.34 -17.13 6.70
N ILE A 139 18.51 -16.76 6.22
CA ILE A 139 18.72 -15.88 5.09
C ILE A 139 18.30 -16.67 3.83
N PRO A 140 17.21 -16.34 3.11
CA PRO A 140 16.81 -17.11 1.93
C PRO A 140 17.90 -17.12 0.85
N GLU A 141 18.03 -18.23 0.13
CA GLU A 141 19.18 -18.60 -0.72
C GLU A 141 19.54 -17.56 -1.81
N TRP A 142 18.62 -16.65 -2.17
CA TRP A 142 18.88 -15.51 -3.06
C TRP A 142 19.73 -14.38 -2.44
N LEU A 143 20.07 -14.45 -1.15
CA LEU A 143 20.88 -13.47 -0.40
C LEU A 143 22.40 -13.70 -0.48
N SER A 144 22.94 -14.15 -1.62
CA SER A 144 24.40 -14.17 -1.78
C SER A 144 24.95 -12.74 -1.64
N VAL A 145 25.70 -12.51 -0.55
CA VAL A 145 26.30 -11.22 -0.22
C VAL A 145 27.63 -11.12 -0.97
N GLN A 146 27.61 -10.43 -2.10
CA GLN A 146 28.81 -9.85 -2.74
C GLN A 146 28.61 -8.34 -2.83
N GLU A 147 29.58 -7.56 -2.38
CA GLU A 147 29.63 -6.13 -2.65
C GLU A 147 29.65 -5.92 -4.17
N ILE A 148 28.57 -5.33 -4.70
CA ILE A 148 28.44 -5.03 -6.12
C ILE A 148 28.32 -3.52 -6.24
N THR A 149 29.35 -2.89 -6.78
CA THR A 149 29.40 -1.45 -7.10
C THR A 149 28.59 -1.10 -8.35
N SER A 150 28.10 -2.10 -9.11
CA SER A 150 27.28 -1.94 -10.32
C SER A 150 26.22 -3.03 -10.44
N ILE A 151 24.94 -2.70 -10.23
CA ILE A 151 23.84 -3.65 -10.48
C ILE A 151 23.88 -4.01 -11.98
N GLU A 152 24.23 -5.26 -12.31
CA GLU A 152 24.19 -5.75 -13.69
C GLU A 152 22.73 -5.92 -14.12
N ALA A 153 22.39 -5.40 -15.30
CA ALA A 153 21.03 -5.44 -15.82
C ALA A 153 20.83 -6.68 -16.69
N ASP A 154 19.79 -7.47 -16.41
CA ASP A 154 19.38 -8.58 -17.28
C ASP A 154 18.79 -8.08 -18.60
N VAL A 155 18.06 -6.96 -18.53
CA VAL A 155 17.43 -6.31 -19.67
C VAL A 155 17.56 -4.80 -19.56
N VAL A 156 17.87 -4.16 -20.69
CA VAL A 156 17.90 -2.71 -20.85
C VAL A 156 16.73 -2.23 -21.71
N VAL A 157 16.00 -1.24 -21.24
CA VAL A 157 14.94 -0.54 -21.98
C VAL A 157 15.45 0.86 -22.32
N ALA A 158 15.46 1.23 -23.60
CA ALA A 158 15.95 2.53 -24.06
C ALA A 158 15.21 3.02 -25.29
N LYS A 159 14.71 4.26 -25.25
CA LYS A 159 13.99 4.88 -26.37
C LYS A 159 14.88 5.25 -27.56
N ASP A 160 16.17 5.44 -27.32
CA ASP A 160 17.17 5.80 -28.32
C ASP A 160 17.68 4.60 -29.15
N GLY A 161 17.17 3.39 -28.87
CA GLY A 161 17.59 2.15 -29.53
C GLY A 161 18.86 1.52 -28.97
N SER A 162 19.46 2.09 -27.91
CA SER A 162 20.68 1.56 -27.28
C SER A 162 20.44 0.41 -26.29
N GLY A 163 19.19 -0.01 -26.10
CA GLY A 163 18.78 -1.07 -25.19
C GLY A 163 18.27 -2.32 -25.92
N ASN A 164 17.90 -3.35 -25.17
CA ASN A 164 17.30 -4.57 -25.72
C ASN A 164 15.86 -4.33 -26.21
N TYR A 165 15.12 -3.43 -25.56
CA TYR A 165 13.75 -3.09 -25.90
C TYR A 165 13.54 -1.58 -25.92
N SER A 166 12.55 -1.13 -26.69
CA SER A 166 12.19 0.29 -26.80
C SER A 166 11.13 0.72 -25.76
N THR A 167 10.37 -0.24 -25.26
CA THR A 167 9.28 -0.05 -24.29
C THR A 167 9.41 -1.00 -23.09
N ILE A 168 8.82 -0.60 -21.98
CA ILE A 168 8.77 -1.42 -20.75
C ILE A 168 7.87 -2.64 -20.98
N SER A 169 6.77 -2.46 -21.72
CA SER A 169 5.81 -3.53 -22.02
C SER A 169 6.44 -4.68 -22.83
N GLU A 170 7.33 -4.36 -23.78
CA GLU A 170 8.10 -5.36 -24.55
C GLU A 170 9.06 -6.14 -23.63
N ALA A 171 9.80 -5.43 -22.78
CA ALA A 171 10.71 -6.06 -21.81
C ALA A 171 9.97 -7.02 -20.89
N LEU A 172 8.83 -6.60 -20.32
CA LEU A 172 8.01 -7.46 -19.44
C LEU A 172 7.43 -8.68 -20.14
N SER A 173 7.10 -8.55 -21.43
CA SER A 173 6.65 -9.69 -22.24
C SER A 173 7.77 -10.71 -22.45
N ALA A 174 9.03 -10.25 -22.50
CA ALA A 174 10.20 -11.12 -22.61
C ALA A 174 10.63 -11.75 -21.28
N VAL A 175 10.48 -11.05 -20.15
CA VAL A 175 10.79 -11.55 -18.79
C VAL A 175 10.25 -12.96 -18.56
N LYS A 176 8.98 -13.21 -18.92
CA LYS A 176 8.35 -14.53 -18.72
C LYS A 176 9.10 -15.67 -19.42
N ARG A 177 9.66 -15.40 -20.61
CA ARG A 177 10.43 -16.38 -21.39
C ARG A 177 11.85 -16.53 -20.87
N MET A 178 12.46 -15.42 -20.44
CA MET A 178 13.86 -15.39 -20.00
C MET A 178 14.07 -16.06 -18.64
N ARG A 179 13.08 -15.97 -17.74
CA ARG A 179 13.25 -16.43 -16.37
C ARG A 179 13.10 -17.94 -16.16
N ASN A 180 12.49 -18.70 -17.07
CA ASN A 180 12.35 -20.17 -16.95
C ASN A 180 11.98 -20.69 -15.54
N ASN A 181 11.06 -20.01 -14.84
CA ASN A 181 10.64 -20.27 -13.43
C ASN A 181 11.68 -19.99 -12.34
N GLY A 182 12.80 -19.34 -12.67
CA GLY A 182 13.81 -18.88 -11.71
C GLY A 182 13.24 -17.87 -10.71
N THR A 183 13.68 -18.00 -9.46
CA THR A 183 13.29 -17.14 -8.33
C THR A 183 14.28 -16.02 -8.06
N GLU A 184 15.38 -15.98 -8.80
CA GLU A 184 16.42 -14.94 -8.67
C GLU A 184 15.87 -13.56 -9.08
N ARG A 185 16.56 -12.53 -8.59
CA ARG A 185 16.22 -11.13 -8.90
C ARG A 185 16.51 -10.87 -10.37
N PHE A 186 15.52 -10.33 -11.07
CA PHE A 186 15.64 -9.96 -12.49
C PHE A 186 15.59 -8.44 -12.62
N VAL A 187 16.68 -7.85 -13.09
CA VAL A 187 16.92 -6.42 -13.17
C VAL A 187 16.58 -5.90 -14.57
N ILE A 188 15.62 -4.98 -14.61
CA ILE A 188 15.28 -4.18 -15.79
C ILE A 188 15.84 -2.77 -15.58
N TYR A 189 16.86 -2.42 -16.34
CA TYR A 189 17.40 -1.06 -16.38
C TYR A 189 16.66 -0.24 -17.42
N VAL A 190 16.03 0.85 -16.99
CA VAL A 190 15.21 1.73 -17.82
C VAL A 190 15.93 3.06 -17.96
N LYS A 191 16.55 3.28 -19.13
CA LYS A 191 17.31 4.49 -19.40
C LYS A 191 16.43 5.75 -19.36
N SER A 192 17.09 6.90 -19.37
CA SER A 192 16.47 8.22 -19.38
C SER A 192 15.41 8.35 -20.49
N GLY A 193 14.27 8.94 -20.15
CA GLY A 193 13.18 9.16 -21.08
C GLY A 193 11.81 9.19 -20.39
N ILE A 194 10.82 9.70 -21.11
CA ILE A 194 9.42 9.74 -20.68
C ILE A 194 8.69 8.57 -21.34
N TYR A 195 8.38 7.52 -20.58
CA TYR A 195 7.68 6.31 -21.00
C TYR A 195 6.18 6.45 -20.71
N GLN A 196 5.42 6.83 -21.73
CA GLN A 196 3.96 6.91 -21.64
C GLN A 196 3.33 5.52 -21.81
N GLU A 197 3.32 4.74 -20.73
CA GLU A 197 2.87 3.34 -20.72
C GLU A 197 2.08 3.04 -19.44
N TYR A 198 1.06 2.18 -19.55
CA TYR A 198 0.35 1.62 -18.40
C TYR A 198 0.95 0.26 -18.07
N VAL A 199 1.80 0.22 -17.05
CA VAL A 199 2.64 -0.95 -16.75
C VAL A 199 2.02 -1.80 -15.65
N LYS A 200 1.98 -3.12 -15.89
CA LYS A 200 1.41 -4.11 -14.96
C LYS A 200 2.38 -5.23 -14.64
N ILE A 201 2.85 -5.29 -13.40
CA ILE A 201 3.64 -6.39 -12.84
C ILE A 201 2.68 -7.33 -12.08
N ASN A 202 2.34 -8.46 -12.70
CA ASN A 202 1.41 -9.41 -12.10
C ASN A 202 2.08 -10.31 -11.04
N LYS A 203 1.24 -11.04 -10.28
CA LYS A 203 1.67 -11.91 -9.16
C LYS A 203 2.62 -13.05 -9.53
N SER A 204 2.73 -13.43 -10.81
CA SER A 204 3.71 -14.44 -11.23
C SER A 204 5.08 -13.86 -11.57
N MET A 205 5.22 -12.53 -11.56
CA MET A 205 6.47 -11.81 -11.82
C MET A 205 7.12 -11.34 -10.51
N ASN A 206 7.53 -12.27 -9.65
CA ASN A 206 8.17 -11.94 -8.36
C ASN A 206 9.63 -11.49 -8.54
N ASN A 207 10.21 -10.78 -7.58
CA ASN A 207 11.63 -10.38 -7.55
C ASN A 207 12.10 -9.61 -8.79
N LEU A 208 11.23 -8.79 -9.40
CA LEU A 208 11.66 -7.84 -10.42
C LEU A 208 12.26 -6.60 -9.76
N MET A 209 13.36 -6.12 -10.32
CA MET A 209 13.97 -4.85 -9.93
C MET A 209 14.00 -3.90 -11.12
N PHE A 210 13.43 -2.72 -10.95
CA PHE A 210 13.50 -1.63 -11.91
C PHE A 210 14.53 -0.61 -11.44
N VAL A 211 15.47 -0.26 -12.30
CA VAL A 211 16.48 0.77 -12.04
C VAL A 211 16.41 1.81 -13.15
N GLY A 212 16.28 3.08 -12.80
CA GLY A 212 16.32 4.19 -13.75
C GLY A 212 17.64 4.94 -13.74
N ASP A 213 17.75 5.95 -14.60
CA ASP A 213 18.89 6.86 -14.64
C ASP A 213 18.81 7.98 -13.58
N GLY A 214 17.70 8.08 -12.86
CA GLY A 214 17.48 9.11 -11.85
C GLY A 214 16.02 9.53 -11.75
N ILE A 215 15.65 10.05 -10.57
CA ILE A 215 14.39 10.79 -10.38
C ILE A 215 14.32 11.89 -11.44
N ASP A 216 13.17 12.00 -12.10
CA ASP A 216 12.84 12.95 -13.17
C ASP A 216 13.67 12.84 -14.46
N VAL A 217 14.57 11.85 -14.51
CA VAL A 217 15.33 11.49 -15.71
C VAL A 217 14.68 10.29 -16.41
N THR A 218 14.30 9.28 -15.64
CA THR A 218 13.46 8.16 -16.11
C THR A 218 12.05 8.31 -15.55
N VAL A 219 11.08 8.59 -16.41
CA VAL A 219 9.69 8.87 -16.01
C VAL A 219 8.73 7.89 -16.67
N ILE A 220 7.89 7.21 -15.89
CA ILE A 220 6.78 6.39 -16.38
C ILE A 220 5.49 7.16 -16.11
N THR A 221 4.76 7.51 -17.17
CA THR A 221 3.65 8.48 -17.09
C THR A 221 2.37 7.99 -17.76
N GLY A 222 1.23 8.44 -17.23
CA GLY A 222 -0.12 8.10 -17.66
C GLY A 222 -1.11 9.16 -17.19
N ASN A 223 -2.39 9.01 -17.51
CA ASN A 223 -3.42 10.02 -17.23
C ASN A 223 -4.83 9.45 -17.02
N ARG A 224 -4.93 8.17 -16.63
CA ARG A 224 -6.23 7.56 -16.30
C ARG A 224 -6.76 8.13 -14.98
N SER A 225 -8.06 8.33 -14.91
CA SER A 225 -8.77 8.79 -13.73
C SER A 225 -10.20 8.23 -13.65
N ASN A 226 -10.87 8.50 -12.53
CA ASN A 226 -12.29 8.22 -12.38
C ASN A 226 -13.15 8.97 -13.39
N ARG A 227 -12.83 10.24 -13.69
CA ARG A 227 -13.55 11.01 -14.71
C ARG A 227 -13.33 10.51 -16.12
N THR A 228 -12.20 9.86 -16.41
CA THR A 228 -11.96 9.21 -17.71
C THR A 228 -12.50 7.77 -17.77
N GLY A 229 -13.32 7.34 -16.79
CA GLY A 229 -14.04 6.06 -16.83
C GLY A 229 -13.27 4.86 -16.26
N PHE A 230 -12.24 5.07 -15.45
CA PHE A 230 -11.52 4.00 -14.73
C PHE A 230 -11.95 3.97 -13.27
N THR A 231 -11.93 2.82 -12.61
CA THR A 231 -11.98 2.80 -11.13
C THR A 231 -10.69 3.38 -10.57
N THR A 232 -10.70 3.80 -9.30
CA THR A 232 -9.47 4.23 -8.61
C THR A 232 -8.41 3.12 -8.66
N PHE A 233 -8.84 1.86 -8.56
CA PHE A 233 -7.96 0.69 -8.67
C PHE A 233 -7.29 0.54 -10.06
N ARG A 234 -8.00 0.86 -11.15
CA ARG A 234 -7.50 0.75 -12.54
C ARG A 234 -6.87 2.02 -13.09
N SER A 235 -6.96 3.14 -12.37
CA SER A 235 -6.39 4.40 -12.82
C SER A 235 -4.86 4.45 -12.71
N ALA A 236 -4.26 3.49 -11.99
CA ALA A 236 -2.82 3.37 -11.82
C ALA A 236 -2.04 3.39 -13.14
N THR A 237 -1.09 4.31 -13.27
CA THR A 237 -0.08 4.30 -14.34
C THR A 237 0.82 3.07 -14.22
N PHE A 238 1.27 2.76 -12.99
CA PHE A 238 2.08 1.58 -12.69
C PHE A 238 1.41 0.74 -11.61
N ASP A 239 1.12 -0.52 -11.90
CA ASP A 239 0.49 -1.46 -10.97
C ASP A 239 1.37 -2.68 -10.70
N VAL A 240 1.67 -2.95 -9.42
CA VAL A 240 2.62 -3.99 -9.02
C VAL A 240 2.08 -4.92 -7.94
N SER A 241 1.95 -6.20 -8.30
CA SER A 241 1.45 -7.28 -7.45
C SER A 241 2.46 -8.44 -7.26
N GLY A 242 3.53 -8.48 -8.05
CA GLY A 242 4.59 -9.50 -7.91
C GLY A 242 5.46 -9.22 -6.70
N GLY A 243 5.55 -10.16 -5.75
CA GLY A 243 6.24 -9.97 -4.46
C GLY A 243 7.74 -9.78 -4.61
N GLY A 244 8.35 -9.05 -3.66
CA GLY A 244 9.78 -8.73 -3.67
C GLY A 244 10.19 -7.69 -4.73
N PHE A 245 9.24 -6.91 -5.25
CA PHE A 245 9.51 -5.88 -6.23
C PHE A 245 10.40 -4.77 -5.66
N ILE A 246 11.37 -4.30 -6.46
CA ILE A 246 12.19 -3.15 -6.12
C ILE A 246 12.12 -2.13 -7.26
N ALA A 247 11.89 -0.87 -6.94
CA ALA A 247 12.15 0.24 -7.87
C ALA A 247 13.19 1.17 -7.29
N LYS A 248 14.07 1.68 -8.16
CA LYS A 248 15.14 2.59 -7.78
C LYS A 248 15.39 3.65 -8.85
N ASP A 249 15.57 4.91 -8.46
CA ASP A 249 15.97 6.00 -9.35
C ASP A 249 14.98 6.25 -10.52
N ILE A 250 13.66 6.21 -10.26
CA ILE A 250 12.58 6.33 -11.26
C ILE A 250 11.44 7.22 -10.75
N THR A 251 10.80 7.99 -11.65
CA THR A 251 9.55 8.71 -11.38
C THR A 251 8.35 7.95 -11.93
N PHE A 252 7.31 7.77 -11.11
CA PHE A 252 5.98 7.30 -11.50
C PHE A 252 4.99 8.45 -11.45
N GLU A 253 4.26 8.69 -12.54
CA GLU A 253 3.45 9.90 -12.70
C GLU A 253 2.04 9.60 -13.24
N ASN A 254 1.06 10.32 -12.72
CA ASN A 254 -0.25 10.46 -13.32
C ASN A 254 -0.57 11.96 -13.55
N THR A 255 -0.67 12.35 -14.83
CA THR A 255 -0.86 13.73 -15.27
C THR A 255 -2.32 14.11 -15.47
N ALA A 256 -3.28 13.35 -14.93
CA ALA A 256 -4.70 13.62 -15.13
C ALA A 256 -5.09 15.05 -14.69
N GLY A 257 -4.59 15.51 -13.55
CA GLY A 257 -4.88 16.85 -13.01
C GLY A 257 -5.89 16.83 -11.84
N PRO A 258 -5.95 17.90 -11.03
CA PRO A 258 -6.78 17.95 -9.83
C PRO A 258 -8.28 17.95 -10.15
N GLU A 259 -8.67 18.36 -11.36
CA GLU A 259 -10.06 18.36 -11.83
C GLU A 259 -10.55 16.97 -12.25
N GLN A 260 -9.67 15.96 -12.34
CA GLN A 260 -10.03 14.63 -12.83
C GLN A 260 -10.51 13.65 -11.74
N GLY A 261 -10.55 14.10 -10.48
CA GLY A 261 -10.82 13.22 -9.34
C GLY A 261 -9.66 12.25 -9.10
N GLN A 262 -9.97 11.04 -8.63
CA GLN A 262 -8.96 10.03 -8.30
C GLN A 262 -8.16 9.58 -9.53
N ALA A 263 -6.83 9.65 -9.43
CA ALA A 263 -5.91 9.31 -10.51
C ALA A 263 -4.56 8.82 -9.96
N VAL A 264 -4.37 7.50 -9.96
CA VAL A 264 -3.23 6.86 -9.29
C VAL A 264 -1.99 6.87 -10.17
N ALA A 265 -0.85 7.29 -9.63
CA ALA A 265 0.46 7.18 -10.29
C ALA A 265 1.04 5.78 -10.09
N LEU A 266 1.06 5.29 -8.85
CA LEU A 266 1.50 3.92 -8.56
C LEU A 266 0.55 3.24 -7.56
N ARG A 267 0.21 1.99 -7.86
CA ARG A 267 -0.49 1.08 -6.94
C ARG A 267 0.39 -0.12 -6.63
N SER A 268 0.63 -0.37 -5.35
CA SER A 268 1.38 -1.55 -4.90
C SER A 268 0.53 -2.46 -4.03
N ASP A 269 0.41 -3.71 -4.46
CA ASP A 269 -0.01 -4.88 -3.66
C ASP A 269 1.08 -5.96 -3.67
N SER A 270 2.34 -5.54 -3.81
CA SER A 270 3.52 -6.39 -3.73
C SER A 270 4.01 -6.49 -2.30
N ASP A 271 3.91 -7.68 -1.71
CA ASP A 271 4.53 -7.98 -0.42
C ASP A 271 6.06 -7.88 -0.51
N LEU A 272 6.66 -7.32 0.53
CA LEU A 272 8.11 -7.07 0.63
C LEU A 272 8.63 -6.18 -0.51
N SER A 273 7.85 -5.17 -0.93
CA SER A 273 8.30 -4.21 -1.96
C SER A 273 9.14 -3.07 -1.39
N VAL A 274 10.12 -2.62 -2.17
CA VAL A 274 10.96 -1.45 -1.86
C VAL A 274 10.94 -0.44 -2.98
N PHE A 275 10.83 0.83 -2.61
CA PHE A 275 11.00 1.97 -3.50
C PHE A 275 12.10 2.86 -2.92
N HIS A 276 13.22 3.01 -3.64
CA HIS A 276 14.39 3.77 -3.18
C HIS A 276 14.72 4.90 -4.15
N ARG A 277 14.70 6.16 -3.70
CA ARG A 277 14.90 7.31 -4.59
C ARG A 277 13.94 7.25 -5.78
N CYS A 278 12.67 7.06 -5.48
CA CYS A 278 11.60 7.17 -6.46
C CYS A 278 10.84 8.47 -6.24
N SER A 279 10.25 9.00 -7.31
CA SER A 279 9.25 10.06 -7.20
C SER A 279 7.87 9.57 -7.59
N PHE A 280 6.84 9.99 -6.86
CA PHE A 280 5.44 9.67 -7.12
C PHE A 280 4.68 10.97 -7.30
N LYS A 281 4.18 11.20 -8.52
CA LYS A 281 3.60 12.49 -8.92
C LYS A 281 2.16 12.35 -9.37
N GLY A 282 1.28 13.06 -8.70
CA GLY A 282 -0.13 13.16 -9.07
C GLY A 282 -0.81 14.31 -8.34
N TYR A 283 -2.13 14.22 -8.22
CA TYR A 283 -2.96 15.12 -7.41
C TYR A 283 -3.74 14.29 -6.39
N GLN A 284 -5.01 14.00 -6.66
CA GLN A 284 -5.82 13.14 -5.80
C GLN A 284 -5.45 11.67 -5.99
N ASP A 285 -5.27 10.95 -4.87
CA ASP A 285 -5.00 9.50 -4.83
C ASP A 285 -3.68 9.09 -5.53
N THR A 286 -2.61 9.87 -5.37
CA THR A 286 -1.33 9.66 -6.11
C THR A 286 -0.69 8.29 -5.88
N LEU A 287 -0.49 7.89 -4.62
CA LEU A 287 0.18 6.66 -4.24
C LEU A 287 -0.77 5.75 -3.47
N TYR A 288 -1.16 4.65 -4.13
CA TYR A 288 -2.05 3.65 -3.56
C TYR A 288 -1.23 2.51 -2.94
N VAL A 289 -0.92 2.64 -1.65
CA VAL A 289 -0.34 1.57 -0.83
C VAL A 289 -1.41 0.53 -0.48
N HIS A 290 -1.82 -0.23 -1.51
CA HIS A 290 -3.05 -1.03 -1.49
C HIS A 290 -3.06 -2.11 -0.41
N ALA A 291 -2.02 -2.95 -0.33
CA ALA A 291 -1.94 -4.07 0.61
C ALA A 291 -0.49 -4.54 0.84
N HIS A 292 -0.29 -5.43 1.82
CA HIS A 292 0.99 -6.07 2.17
C HIS A 292 2.07 -5.13 2.75
N ARG A 293 3.29 -5.65 2.97
CA ARG A 293 4.43 -4.90 3.54
C ARG A 293 5.18 -4.13 2.46
N GLN A 294 5.41 -2.85 2.69
CA GLN A 294 6.02 -1.94 1.72
C GLN A 294 6.97 -0.96 2.42
N PHE A 295 8.14 -0.73 1.81
CA PHE A 295 9.14 0.21 2.33
C PHE A 295 9.50 1.26 1.27
N TYR A 296 9.38 2.53 1.65
CA TYR A 296 9.69 3.69 0.80
C TYR A 296 10.84 4.45 1.46
N ARG A 297 11.92 4.67 0.72
CA ARG A 297 13.16 5.24 1.24
C ARG A 297 13.70 6.34 0.35
N ASP A 298 14.01 7.49 0.94
CA ASP A 298 14.58 8.64 0.22
C ASP A 298 13.73 9.04 -1.01
N CYS A 299 12.40 8.95 -0.91
CA CYS A 299 11.47 9.19 -2.02
C CYS A 299 10.83 10.59 -1.96
N ASP A 300 10.38 11.09 -3.12
CA ASP A 300 9.59 12.31 -3.23
C ASP A 300 8.12 11.97 -3.56
N ILE A 301 7.16 12.43 -2.76
CA ILE A 301 5.73 12.16 -2.97
C ILE A 301 4.99 13.48 -3.10
N TYR A 302 4.25 13.65 -4.19
CA TYR A 302 3.49 14.86 -4.50
C TYR A 302 2.00 14.57 -4.64
N GLY A 303 1.14 15.36 -4.00
CA GLY A 303 -0.30 15.27 -4.26
C GLY A 303 -1.14 16.27 -3.48
N THR A 304 -2.46 16.10 -3.54
CA THR A 304 -3.45 17.02 -2.92
C THR A 304 -4.34 16.30 -1.92
N VAL A 305 -5.36 15.60 -2.40
CA VAL A 305 -6.37 14.90 -1.61
C VAL A 305 -5.97 13.43 -1.49
N ASP A 306 -5.87 12.94 -0.27
CA ASP A 306 -5.66 11.51 0.06
C ASP A 306 -4.49 10.88 -0.71
N PHE A 307 -3.40 11.64 -0.91
CA PHE A 307 -2.42 11.27 -1.92
C PHE A 307 -1.47 10.13 -1.51
N ILE A 308 -1.47 9.72 -0.23
CA ILE A 308 -0.94 8.45 0.26
C ILE A 308 -2.07 7.68 0.93
N PHE A 309 -2.62 6.66 0.27
CA PHE A 309 -3.81 5.97 0.76
C PHE A 309 -3.75 4.48 0.55
N GLY A 310 -4.58 3.74 1.30
CA GLY A 310 -4.65 2.28 1.21
C GLY A 310 -4.54 1.59 2.56
N ASP A 311 -4.35 0.27 2.51
CA ASP A 311 -4.40 -0.60 3.68
C ASP A 311 -3.18 -1.56 3.72
N ALA A 312 -2.04 -1.07 3.23
CA ALA A 312 -0.76 -1.73 3.41
C ALA A 312 -0.23 -1.55 4.85
N THR A 313 0.78 -2.35 5.17
CA THR A 313 1.77 -2.08 6.22
C THR A 313 2.91 -1.30 5.56
N ALA A 314 2.83 0.02 5.57
CA ALA A 314 3.73 0.88 4.78
C ALA A 314 4.56 1.80 5.68
N VAL A 315 5.88 1.80 5.50
CA VAL A 315 6.80 2.76 6.15
C VAL A 315 7.48 3.63 5.11
N PHE A 316 7.41 4.93 5.31
CA PHE A 316 8.08 5.97 4.53
C PHE A 316 9.19 6.54 5.40
N GLN A 317 10.45 6.30 5.02
CA GLN A 317 11.61 6.70 5.80
C GLN A 317 12.48 7.66 5.00
N ASN A 318 12.79 8.82 5.58
CA ASN A 318 13.58 9.87 4.92
C ASN A 318 12.96 10.36 3.61
N CYS A 319 11.64 10.39 3.52
CA CYS A 319 10.95 10.87 2.32
C CYS A 319 10.65 12.36 2.39
N ASN A 320 10.53 13.00 1.23
CA ASN A 320 9.96 14.33 1.09
C ASN A 320 8.50 14.21 0.64
N ILE A 321 7.61 14.86 1.36
CA ILE A 321 6.17 14.86 1.14
C ILE A 321 5.77 16.28 0.79
N TYR A 322 5.41 16.49 -0.48
CA TYR A 322 5.10 17.79 -1.04
C TYR A 322 3.60 17.94 -1.29
N ILE A 323 2.98 18.85 -0.55
CA ILE A 323 1.57 19.16 -0.74
C ILE A 323 1.42 20.12 -1.93
N ARG A 324 0.62 19.71 -2.92
CA ARG A 324 0.35 20.49 -4.14
C ARG A 324 -0.80 21.45 -3.94
N LYS A 325 -0.90 22.43 -4.85
CA LYS A 325 -2.05 23.32 -4.95
C LYS A 325 -3.28 22.50 -5.41
N PRO A 326 -4.36 22.42 -4.62
CA PRO A 326 -5.58 21.74 -5.03
C PRO A 326 -6.49 22.69 -5.85
N ASN A 327 -7.66 22.20 -6.25
CA ASN A 327 -8.68 23.09 -6.80
C ASN A 327 -9.27 24.01 -5.72
N GLU A 328 -9.86 25.12 -6.13
CA GLU A 328 -10.61 26.00 -5.24
C GLU A 328 -11.71 25.22 -4.49
N GLY A 329 -11.83 25.48 -3.19
CA GLY A 329 -12.78 24.81 -2.30
C GLY A 329 -12.39 23.39 -1.87
N GLN A 330 -11.29 22.83 -2.38
CA GLN A 330 -10.73 21.58 -1.86
C GLN A 330 -9.79 21.83 -0.68
N VAL A 331 -9.57 20.77 0.10
CA VAL A 331 -8.58 20.71 1.17
C VAL A 331 -7.61 19.59 0.87
N ASN A 332 -6.36 19.73 1.31
CA ASN A 332 -5.35 18.70 1.15
C ASN A 332 -5.33 17.75 2.34
N THR A 333 -5.11 16.47 2.07
CA THR A 333 -4.92 15.41 3.07
C THR A 333 -3.77 14.54 2.63
N ILE A 334 -2.74 14.41 3.47
CA ILE A 334 -1.58 13.58 3.13
C ILE A 334 -2.00 12.11 3.11
N THR A 335 -2.62 11.63 4.18
CA THR A 335 -3.01 10.23 4.30
C THR A 335 -4.52 9.97 4.33
N ALA A 336 -4.91 8.84 3.77
CA ALA A 336 -6.23 8.24 3.97
C ALA A 336 -6.10 6.73 4.18
N GLN A 337 -5.76 6.34 5.42
CA GLN A 337 -5.47 4.94 5.73
C GLN A 337 -6.76 4.11 5.91
N GLY A 338 -6.77 2.93 5.29
CA GLY A 338 -7.95 2.11 5.00
C GLY A 338 -8.21 0.91 5.92
N LYS A 339 -7.62 0.84 7.12
CA LYS A 339 -7.80 -0.29 8.03
C LYS A 339 -9.24 -0.45 8.50
N LYS A 340 -9.85 -1.60 8.21
CA LYS A 340 -11.28 -1.88 8.47
C LYS A 340 -11.51 -2.75 9.71
N CYS A 341 -10.55 -3.59 10.06
CA CYS A 341 -10.61 -4.52 11.16
C CYS A 341 -9.48 -4.21 12.16
N PRO A 342 -9.76 -4.18 13.47
CA PRO A 342 -8.78 -3.78 14.49
C PRO A 342 -7.58 -4.74 14.58
N TYR A 343 -7.78 -5.98 14.11
CA TYR A 343 -6.77 -7.03 14.19
C TYR A 343 -5.81 -7.03 13.01
N GLU A 344 -6.04 -6.24 11.95
CA GLU A 344 -5.08 -6.09 10.86
C GLU A 344 -3.74 -5.53 11.39
N ASN A 345 -2.63 -5.92 10.74
CA ASN A 345 -1.29 -5.39 11.04
C ASN A 345 -0.89 -4.25 10.10
N THR A 346 -1.88 -3.52 9.60
CA THR A 346 -1.74 -2.47 8.59
C THR A 346 -1.74 -1.08 9.20
N GLY A 347 -1.21 -0.12 8.46
CA GLY A 347 -1.02 1.27 8.86
C GLY A 347 -0.01 1.99 7.98
N ILE A 348 -0.04 3.32 8.00
CA ILE A 348 0.91 4.18 7.27
C ILE A 348 1.80 4.89 8.29
N ILE A 349 3.11 4.64 8.23
CA ILE A 349 4.10 5.24 9.12
C ILE A 349 5.00 6.19 8.32
N ILE A 350 4.98 7.46 8.69
CA ILE A 350 5.87 8.49 8.15
C ILE A 350 6.98 8.72 9.18
N HIS A 351 8.20 8.25 8.88
CA HIS A 351 9.35 8.25 9.78
C HIS A 351 10.48 9.12 9.23
N ASN A 352 11.02 10.00 10.07
CA ASN A 352 12.18 10.84 9.76
C ASN A 352 12.10 11.54 8.39
N SER A 353 10.89 12.03 8.06
CA SER A 353 10.56 12.58 6.74
C SER A 353 10.36 14.10 6.82
N ILE A 354 10.05 14.73 5.70
CA ILE A 354 9.81 16.17 5.59
C ILE A 354 8.46 16.41 4.92
N VAL A 355 7.58 17.19 5.55
CA VAL A 355 6.28 17.63 5.00
C VAL A 355 6.35 19.12 4.72
N THR A 356 6.21 19.51 3.45
CA THR A 356 6.31 20.91 3.01
C THR A 356 5.33 21.23 1.87
N ALA A 357 5.13 22.52 1.61
CA ALA A 357 4.42 22.96 0.41
C ALA A 357 5.27 22.69 -0.85
N SER A 358 4.63 22.24 -1.93
CA SER A 358 5.24 22.31 -3.25
C SER A 358 5.47 23.77 -3.69
N PRO A 359 6.36 24.03 -4.67
CA PRO A 359 6.57 25.38 -5.19
C PRO A 359 5.29 26.07 -5.71
N GLU A 360 4.31 25.30 -6.18
CA GLU A 360 3.02 25.80 -6.66
C GLU A 360 2.08 26.22 -5.52
N LEU A 361 2.18 25.57 -4.36
CA LEU A 361 1.33 25.84 -3.19
C LEU A 361 1.92 26.94 -2.31
N SER A 362 3.24 26.98 -2.11
CA SER A 362 3.91 27.87 -1.15
C SER A 362 3.47 29.35 -1.25
N PRO A 363 3.32 29.97 -2.45
CA PRO A 363 2.89 31.37 -2.55
C PRO A 363 1.43 31.62 -2.14
N VAL A 364 0.62 30.56 -2.02
CA VAL A 364 -0.83 30.61 -1.80
C VAL A 364 -1.29 29.66 -0.69
N GLU A 365 -0.37 29.16 0.14
CA GLU A 365 -0.69 28.11 1.12
C GLU A 365 -1.74 28.56 2.14
N GLY A 366 -1.77 29.84 2.49
CA GLY A 366 -2.78 30.42 3.38
C GLY A 366 -4.21 30.39 2.83
N LEU A 367 -4.40 30.09 1.54
CA LEU A 367 -5.72 29.96 0.91
C LEU A 367 -6.29 28.54 1.01
N PHE A 368 -5.48 27.54 1.32
CA PHE A 368 -5.87 26.13 1.30
C PHE A 368 -5.53 25.43 2.61
N LYS A 369 -6.51 24.75 3.20
CA LYS A 369 -6.26 23.93 4.39
C LYS A 369 -5.57 22.63 4.01
N SER A 370 -4.57 22.24 4.80
CA SER A 370 -3.85 20.98 4.64
C SER A 370 -3.82 20.23 5.97
N TYR A 371 -4.01 18.90 5.91
CA TYR A 371 -4.08 18.03 7.08
C TYR A 371 -3.17 16.81 6.90
N LEU A 372 -2.69 16.26 8.01
CA LEU A 372 -1.89 15.04 8.05
C LEU A 372 -2.65 13.82 7.52
N GLY A 373 -3.97 13.79 7.69
CA GLY A 373 -4.81 12.76 7.08
C GLY A 373 -6.25 12.73 7.57
N ARG A 374 -7.01 11.75 7.08
CA ARG A 374 -8.42 11.51 7.45
C ARG A 374 -8.80 10.03 7.41
N PRO A 375 -9.68 9.54 8.32
CA PRO A 375 -9.85 8.11 8.54
C PRO A 375 -10.76 7.47 7.49
N TRP A 376 -10.19 6.97 6.40
CA TRP A 376 -10.96 6.34 5.33
C TRP A 376 -11.80 5.15 5.83
N ARG A 377 -11.29 4.42 6.84
CA ARG A 377 -11.98 3.29 7.46
C ARG A 377 -11.89 3.34 8.99
N GLN A 378 -12.73 2.52 9.63
CA GLN A 378 -13.06 2.63 11.06
C GLN A 378 -11.84 2.57 12.00
N TYR A 379 -10.81 1.81 11.66
CA TYR A 379 -9.63 1.62 12.50
C TYR A 379 -8.39 2.27 11.88
N SER A 380 -8.58 3.32 11.09
CA SER A 380 -7.52 4.01 10.37
C SER A 380 -6.29 4.25 11.26
N THR A 381 -5.12 3.79 10.83
CA THR A 381 -3.89 3.84 11.63
C THR A 381 -2.81 4.60 10.85
N THR A 382 -2.42 5.79 11.33
CA THR A 382 -1.37 6.61 10.71
C THR A 382 -0.50 7.24 11.79
N LEU A 383 0.82 7.24 11.59
CA LEU A 383 1.75 7.91 12.49
C LEU A 383 2.72 8.82 11.74
N PHE A 384 3.01 9.98 12.32
CA PHE A 384 4.12 10.86 11.95
C PHE A 384 5.15 10.89 13.07
N ILE A 385 6.36 10.41 12.78
CA ILE A 385 7.40 10.08 13.77
C ILE A 385 8.70 10.76 13.34
N LYS A 386 9.28 11.59 14.22
CA LYS A 386 10.53 12.34 13.97
C LYS A 386 10.50 13.12 12.65
N THR A 387 9.33 13.58 12.23
CA THR A 387 9.11 14.21 10.93
C THR A 387 9.13 15.73 11.06
N TYR A 388 9.78 16.42 10.13
CA TYR A 388 9.65 17.88 10.01
C TYR A 388 8.31 18.21 9.36
N ILE A 389 7.49 19.02 10.01
CA ILE A 389 6.17 19.45 9.57
C ILE A 389 6.17 20.97 9.46
N ASP A 390 6.04 21.47 8.24
CA ASP A 390 6.02 22.89 7.94
C ASP A 390 4.68 23.56 8.32
N SER A 391 4.62 24.90 8.29
CA SER A 391 3.48 25.68 8.83
C SER A 391 2.15 25.52 8.09
N LEU A 392 2.14 24.92 6.89
CA LEU A 392 0.94 24.73 6.09
C LEU A 392 -0.10 23.75 6.70
N ILE A 393 0.32 22.90 7.64
CA ILE A 393 -0.59 21.97 8.31
C ILE A 393 -1.45 22.74 9.30
N ASP A 394 -2.78 22.59 9.17
CA ASP A 394 -3.74 23.22 10.07
C ASP A 394 -3.47 22.80 11.53
N SER A 395 -3.69 23.71 12.49
CA SER A 395 -3.39 23.44 13.90
C SER A 395 -4.15 22.23 14.45
N THR A 396 -5.34 21.93 13.92
CA THR A 396 -6.12 20.73 14.26
C THR A 396 -5.42 19.43 13.84
N GLY A 397 -4.54 19.49 12.83
CA GLY A 397 -3.69 18.42 12.34
C GLY A 397 -4.41 17.38 11.47
N TRP A 398 -5.60 16.94 11.88
CA TRP A 398 -6.33 15.84 11.28
C TRP A 398 -7.76 16.23 10.91
N LEU A 399 -8.28 15.67 9.82
CA LEU A 399 -9.61 15.99 9.29
C LEU A 399 -10.58 14.82 9.52
N PRO A 400 -11.82 15.05 10.03
CA PRO A 400 -12.82 14.00 10.09
C PRO A 400 -13.17 13.47 8.70
N TRP A 401 -13.49 12.18 8.58
CA TRP A 401 -14.00 11.63 7.33
C TRP A 401 -15.45 12.06 7.08
N ASN A 402 -16.32 11.82 8.06
CA ASN A 402 -17.72 12.24 8.06
C ASN A 402 -18.29 12.22 9.49
N GLY A 403 -18.59 13.39 10.06
CA GLY A 403 -19.05 13.51 11.45
C GLY A 403 -18.11 12.79 12.42
N ASP A 404 -18.68 12.00 13.34
CA ASP A 404 -17.92 11.27 14.37
C ASP A 404 -17.44 9.87 13.92
N PHE A 405 -17.54 9.55 12.62
CA PHE A 405 -17.07 8.27 12.11
C PHE A 405 -15.58 8.05 12.43
N ALA A 406 -15.27 6.86 12.97
CA ALA A 406 -13.93 6.38 13.31
C ALA A 406 -13.18 7.14 14.42
N LEU A 407 -13.65 8.31 14.88
CA LEU A 407 -12.87 9.19 15.78
C LEU A 407 -12.48 8.52 17.12
N ASN A 408 -13.25 7.52 17.57
CA ASN A 408 -12.99 6.78 18.80
C ASN A 408 -12.22 5.46 18.59
N THR A 409 -12.01 5.03 17.34
CA THR A 409 -11.45 3.71 17.00
C THR A 409 -10.21 3.77 16.11
N LEU A 410 -9.97 4.90 15.44
CA LEU A 410 -8.72 5.18 14.73
C LEU A 410 -7.53 5.25 15.69
N PHE A 411 -6.33 5.14 15.16
CA PHE A 411 -5.08 5.36 15.90
C PHE A 411 -4.18 6.32 15.12
N TYR A 412 -4.27 7.61 15.45
CA TYR A 412 -3.48 8.67 14.85
C TYR A 412 -2.43 9.17 15.84
N GLY A 413 -1.16 9.00 15.49
CA GLY A 413 -0.04 9.26 16.39
C GLY A 413 0.92 10.32 15.87
N GLU A 414 1.38 11.18 16.76
CA GLU A 414 2.52 12.08 16.51
C GLU A 414 3.59 11.85 17.59
N TYR A 415 4.85 11.68 17.16
CA TYR A 415 5.99 11.46 18.06
C TYR A 415 7.21 12.26 17.63
N ASN A 416 7.67 13.16 18.51
CA ASN A 416 8.93 13.91 18.34
C ASN A 416 9.08 14.61 16.98
N ASN A 417 7.97 15.13 16.42
CA ASN A 417 7.98 15.91 15.20
C ASN A 417 8.56 17.31 15.45
N THR A 418 9.09 17.95 14.41
CA THR A 418 9.71 19.28 14.48
C THR A 418 9.14 20.20 13.39
N GLY A 419 9.46 21.49 13.41
CA GLY A 419 8.94 22.46 12.45
C GLY A 419 7.69 23.21 12.95
N ALA A 420 7.28 24.22 12.21
CA ALA A 420 6.24 25.16 12.64
C ALA A 420 4.83 24.54 12.70
N GLY A 421 4.56 23.47 11.94
CA GLY A 421 3.29 22.73 11.96
C GLY A 421 3.25 21.59 12.98
N ALA A 422 4.37 21.28 13.65
CA ALA A 422 4.46 20.20 14.63
C ALA A 422 3.82 20.43 16.02
N PRO A 423 3.58 21.66 16.51
CA PRO A 423 2.95 21.86 17.82
C PRO A 423 1.59 21.15 17.93
N THR A 424 1.41 20.37 19.01
CA THR A 424 0.21 19.53 19.20
C THR A 424 -0.87 20.16 20.08
N SER A 425 -0.64 21.34 20.66
CA SER A 425 -1.57 21.99 21.59
C SER A 425 -2.92 22.39 20.98
N GLY A 426 -2.98 22.55 19.65
CA GLY A 426 -4.20 22.90 18.91
C GLY A 426 -4.86 21.70 18.21
N ARG A 427 -4.37 20.48 18.44
CA ARG A 427 -4.84 19.27 17.74
C ARG A 427 -6.24 18.88 18.18
N VAL A 428 -6.89 18.09 17.34
CA VAL A 428 -8.19 17.48 17.62
C VAL A 428 -8.20 16.71 18.95
N SER A 429 -9.36 16.71 19.62
CA SER A 429 -9.56 16.03 20.91
C SER A 429 -10.18 14.63 20.78
N TRP A 430 -9.92 13.94 19.67
CA TRP A 430 -10.50 12.62 19.41
C TRP A 430 -9.86 11.55 20.29
N SER A 431 -10.65 10.57 20.75
CA SER A 431 -10.13 9.50 21.60
C SER A 431 -9.05 8.65 20.90
N GLY A 432 -9.12 8.55 19.56
CA GLY A 432 -8.12 7.85 18.74
C GLY A 432 -6.89 8.69 18.37
N TYR A 433 -6.83 9.96 18.75
CA TYR A 433 -5.65 10.80 18.54
C TYR A 433 -4.70 10.73 19.75
N HIS A 434 -3.41 10.58 19.47
CA HIS A 434 -2.39 10.35 20.48
C HIS A 434 -1.14 11.21 20.22
N VAL A 435 -0.80 12.07 21.19
CA VAL A 435 0.57 12.59 21.33
C VAL A 435 1.37 11.52 22.05
N ILE A 436 2.18 10.77 21.30
CA ILE A 436 2.92 9.64 21.86
C ILE A 436 4.17 10.18 22.56
N THR A 437 4.38 9.74 23.80
CA THR A 437 5.56 10.13 24.61
C THR A 437 6.37 8.91 25.07
N ASN A 438 5.77 7.73 25.05
CA ASN A 438 6.42 6.49 25.45
C ASN A 438 7.21 5.88 24.27
N VAL A 439 8.54 5.81 24.42
CA VAL A 439 9.44 5.22 23.42
C VAL A 439 9.05 3.77 23.08
N ILE A 440 8.70 2.96 24.08
CA ILE A 440 8.33 1.54 23.89
C ILE A 440 7.04 1.40 23.07
N GLU A 441 6.12 2.36 23.21
CA GLU A 441 4.88 2.35 22.44
C GLU A 441 5.14 2.67 20.96
N VAL A 442 5.91 3.74 20.71
CA VAL A 442 6.20 4.16 19.34
C VAL A 442 7.14 3.18 18.63
N GLU A 443 8.04 2.50 19.34
CA GLU A 443 8.98 1.52 18.78
C GLU A 443 8.28 0.34 18.10
N LYS A 444 7.02 0.03 18.46
CA LYS A 444 6.20 -0.97 17.75
C LYS A 444 5.96 -0.61 16.27
N PHE A 445 6.13 0.66 15.91
CA PHE A 445 5.96 1.20 14.58
C PHE A 445 7.29 1.42 13.85
N SER A 446 8.42 0.97 14.42
CA SER A 446 9.72 1.00 13.74
C SER A 446 9.79 0.03 12.57
N VAL A 447 10.78 0.19 11.69
CA VAL A 447 10.97 -0.71 10.54
C VAL A 447 11.17 -2.15 11.00
N ARG A 448 11.90 -2.37 12.11
CA ARG A 448 12.10 -3.70 12.70
C ARG A 448 10.77 -4.35 13.06
N ASN A 449 9.95 -3.66 13.86
CA ASN A 449 8.79 -4.29 14.50
C ASN A 449 7.54 -4.24 13.62
N PHE A 450 7.37 -3.19 12.82
CA PHE A 450 6.15 -3.00 12.03
C PHE A 450 6.21 -3.76 10.69
N LEU A 451 7.39 -3.81 10.06
CA LEU A 451 7.58 -4.48 8.77
C LEU A 451 8.23 -5.86 8.88
N ASP A 452 8.60 -6.31 10.08
CA ASP A 452 9.60 -7.36 10.27
C ASP A 452 10.87 -7.07 9.45
N GLY A 453 11.26 -5.79 9.36
CA GLY A 453 12.16 -5.26 8.32
C GLY A 453 13.53 -5.95 8.26
N ASP A 454 14.09 -6.28 9.42
CA ASP A 454 15.41 -6.92 9.53
C ASP A 454 15.45 -8.32 8.89
N THR A 455 14.30 -8.95 8.67
CA THR A 455 14.21 -10.29 8.06
C THR A 455 14.33 -10.27 6.54
N TRP A 456 14.15 -9.12 5.87
CA TRP A 456 14.09 -9.06 4.41
C TRP A 456 14.77 -7.83 3.77
N LEU A 457 14.78 -6.68 4.44
CA LEU A 457 15.41 -5.47 3.91
C LEU A 457 16.92 -5.59 3.69
N PRO A 458 17.73 -6.29 4.52
CA PRO A 458 19.16 -6.48 4.24
C PRO A 458 19.45 -7.07 2.85
N GLY A 459 18.61 -8.00 2.37
CA GLY A 459 18.76 -8.61 1.04
C GLY A 459 18.46 -7.66 -0.12
N THR A 460 17.81 -6.54 0.16
CA THR A 460 17.54 -5.51 -0.86
C THR A 460 18.77 -4.65 -1.12
N ARG A 461 19.69 -4.57 -0.14
CA ARG A 461 20.87 -3.67 -0.11
C ARG A 461 20.49 -2.17 -0.14
N ILE A 462 19.23 -1.85 0.12
CA ILE A 462 18.75 -0.47 0.31
C ILE A 462 18.97 -0.08 1.77
N PRO A 463 19.52 1.10 2.06
CA PRO A 463 19.73 1.55 3.44
C PRO A 463 18.40 1.74 4.16
N TYR A 464 18.35 1.36 5.42
CA TYR A 464 17.22 1.60 6.30
C TYR A 464 17.68 1.76 7.75
N THR A 465 16.93 2.53 8.52
CA THR A 465 17.07 2.59 9.98
C THR A 465 16.04 1.64 10.57
N SER A 466 16.52 0.64 11.31
CA SER A 466 15.71 -0.46 11.86
C SER A 466 14.78 0.02 12.99
N ASP A 467 15.32 0.79 13.93
CA ASP A 467 14.61 1.35 15.09
C ASP A 467 14.33 2.85 14.93
N LEU A 468 13.61 3.47 15.87
CA LEU A 468 13.19 4.87 15.75
C LEU A 468 14.25 5.91 16.08
#